data_AF-A0A845TUS6-F1
#
_entry.id   AF-A0A845TUS6-F1
#
_cell.length_a   1.000
_cell.length_b   1.000
_cell.length_c   1.000
_cell.angle_alpha   90.00
_cell.angle_beta   90.00
_cell.angle_gamma   90.00
#
_symmetry.space_group_name_H-M   'P 1'
#
loop_
_entity.id
_entity.type
_entity.pdbx_description
1 polymer ?
#
loop_
_entity_poly.entity_id
_entity_poly.type
_entity_poly.pdbx_seq_one_letter_code
_entity_poly.pdbx_strand_id
1 'polypeptide(L)'
;MRLSRPLILLALTLTTLSALAFDRPFPTSASRASLVITDYPQVQVDGKLARLSQGARIWSTDNLTVIPNTLGNSAHIVNYTTNLDGAIDRVWLLSPAEAAVRLPAKTTTSSQNQ
;
A
#
# COMPACT_ATOMS: atom_id res chain seq x y z
N MET A 1 -12.57 -56.95 24.46
CA MET A 1 -13.02 -57.34 23.10
C MET A 1 -14.00 -56.27 22.62
N ARG A 2 -13.66 -55.58 21.52
CA ARG A 2 -14.52 -54.84 20.57
C ARG A 2 -15.00 -53.41 20.93
N LEU A 3 -14.69 -52.50 20.00
CA LEU A 3 -14.90 -51.04 19.88
C LEU A 3 -16.37 -50.60 19.69
N SER A 4 -16.66 -49.36 20.09
CA SER A 4 -17.64 -48.48 19.41
C SER A 4 -17.31 -47.00 19.71
N ARG A 5 -16.37 -46.40 18.97
CA ARG A 5 -16.59 -45.42 17.87
C ARG A 5 -17.21 -44.07 18.34
N PRO A 6 -16.40 -43.05 18.68
CA PRO A 6 -16.88 -41.68 18.82
C PRO A 6 -17.16 -41.12 17.42
N LEU A 7 -18.42 -41.21 16.98
CA LEU A 7 -18.87 -40.65 15.71
C LEU A 7 -19.56 -39.30 15.99
N ILE A 8 -19.31 -38.33 15.11
CA ILE A 8 -19.85 -36.95 15.09
C ILE A 8 -18.99 -35.95 15.87
N LEU A 9 -17.79 -35.70 15.35
CA LEU A 9 -16.99 -34.51 15.68
C LEU A 9 -16.19 -34.08 14.45
N LEU A 10 -16.82 -33.93 13.28
CA LEU A 10 -16.08 -33.53 12.08
C LEU A 10 -16.94 -32.98 10.93
N ALA A 11 -17.69 -31.89 11.14
CA ALA A 11 -18.38 -31.26 10.02
C ALA A 11 -18.51 -29.72 10.15
N LEU A 12 -17.47 -29.06 10.66
CA LEU A 12 -17.35 -27.60 10.55
C LEU A 12 -15.98 -27.25 9.93
N THR A 13 -15.75 -27.69 8.70
CA THR A 13 -14.64 -27.18 7.90
C THR A 13 -15.00 -25.76 7.47
N LEU A 14 -14.56 -24.78 8.25
CA LEU A 14 -14.56 -23.38 7.87
C LEU A 14 -13.75 -23.23 6.59
N THR A 15 -14.43 -22.98 5.48
CA THR A 15 -13.79 -22.55 4.24
C THR A 15 -13.29 -21.12 4.44
N THR A 16 -12.04 -20.97 4.89
CA THR A 16 -11.37 -19.66 4.89
C THR A 16 -11.09 -19.27 3.45
N LEU A 17 -11.90 -18.39 2.89
CA LEU A 17 -11.63 -17.78 1.58
C LEU A 17 -10.46 -16.80 1.77
N SER A 18 -9.24 -17.26 1.50
CA SER A 18 -8.06 -16.40 1.50
C SER A 18 -8.24 -15.34 0.42
N ALA A 19 -8.37 -14.07 0.82
CA ALA A 19 -8.30 -12.95 -0.11
C ALA A 19 -6.92 -13.01 -0.80
N LEU A 20 -6.92 -13.32 -2.09
CA LEU A 20 -5.69 -13.36 -2.88
C LEU A 20 -5.14 -11.94 -2.93
N ALA A 21 -4.04 -11.69 -2.21
CA ALA A 21 -3.29 -10.45 -2.32
C ALA A 21 -2.74 -10.35 -3.74
N PHE A 22 -3.40 -9.54 -4.56
CA PHE A 22 -3.04 -9.33 -5.96
C PHE A 22 -1.74 -8.51 -5.99
N ASP A 23 -0.70 -9.02 -6.64
CA ASP A 23 0.52 -8.24 -6.89
C ASP A 23 0.16 -7.13 -7.88
N ARG A 24 -0.01 -5.90 -7.38
CA ARG A 24 -0.32 -4.74 -8.23
C ARG A 24 1.00 -4.11 -8.70
N PRO A 25 1.17 -3.89 -10.01
CA PRO A 25 2.39 -3.28 -10.52
C PRO A 25 2.49 -1.81 -10.06
N PHE A 26 3.64 -1.45 -9.52
CA PHE A 26 3.97 -0.06 -9.18
C PHE A 26 4.76 0.62 -10.30
N PRO A 27 4.56 1.92 -10.54
CA PRO A 27 5.40 2.67 -11.48
C PRO A 27 6.87 2.65 -11.06
N THR A 28 7.79 2.60 -12.03
CA THR A 28 9.24 2.68 -11.78
C THR A 28 9.70 4.03 -11.20
N SER A 29 8.89 5.08 -11.41
CA SER A 29 9.10 6.40 -10.81
C SER A 29 8.67 6.49 -9.34
N ALA A 30 8.02 5.47 -8.79
CA ALA A 30 7.56 5.49 -7.41
C ALA A 30 8.73 5.40 -6.44
N SER A 31 8.63 6.14 -5.34
CA SER A 31 9.55 6.11 -4.20
C SER A 31 8.83 5.53 -2.99
N ARG A 32 9.57 4.92 -2.07
CA ARG A 32 9.02 4.34 -0.84
C ARG A 32 9.35 5.23 0.35
N ALA A 33 8.36 5.44 1.22
CA ALA A 33 8.53 6.20 2.45
C ALA A 33 7.49 5.84 3.51
N SER A 34 7.72 6.28 4.74
CA SER A 34 6.69 6.36 5.78
C SER A 34 5.88 7.64 5.61
N LEU A 35 4.56 7.53 5.43
CA LEU A 35 3.66 8.65 5.27
C LEU A 35 2.71 8.77 6.45
N VAL A 36 2.62 9.97 7.01
CA VAL A 36 1.67 10.35 8.07
C VAL A 36 0.81 11.50 7.53
N ILE A 37 -0.51 11.37 7.65
CA ILE A 37 -1.41 12.47 7.33
C ILE A 37 -1.50 13.37 8.57
N THR A 38 -0.99 14.60 8.44
CA THR A 38 -1.01 15.57 9.55
C THR A 38 -2.22 16.48 9.47
N ASP A 39 -2.40 17.17 8.35
CA ASP A 39 -3.46 18.13 8.13
C ASP A 39 -3.71 18.23 6.62
N TYR A 40 -4.61 17.40 6.10
CA TYR A 40 -4.80 17.25 4.65
C TYR A 40 -5.06 18.62 3.99
N PRO A 41 -4.33 18.99 2.90
CA PRO A 41 -3.47 18.15 2.06
C PRO A 41 -1.98 18.09 2.47
N GLN A 42 -1.61 18.66 3.62
CA GLN A 42 -0.26 18.55 4.19
C GLN A 42 -0.05 17.18 4.86
N VAL A 43 1.08 16.56 4.55
CA VAL A 43 1.49 15.24 5.04
C VAL A 43 2.94 15.28 5.49
N GLN A 44 3.36 14.30 6.28
CA GLN A 44 4.77 14.05 6.55
C GLN A 44 5.22 12.80 5.80
N VAL A 45 6.35 12.90 5.12
CA VAL A 45 7.01 11.80 4.41
C VAL A 45 8.41 11.63 4.99
N ASP A 46 8.68 10.48 5.59
CA ASP A 46 9.91 10.20 6.35
C ASP A 46 10.25 11.32 7.37
N GLY A 47 9.21 11.86 8.04
CA GLY A 47 9.33 12.93 9.02
C GLY A 47 9.51 14.35 8.46
N LYS A 48 9.57 14.51 7.12
CA LYS A 48 9.63 15.82 6.48
C LYS A 48 8.25 16.26 6.01
N LEU A 49 7.93 17.54 6.18
CA LEU A 49 6.69 18.11 5.65
C LEU A 49 6.69 18.06 4.12
N ALA A 50 5.60 17.55 3.58
CA ALA A 50 5.31 17.48 2.15
C ALA A 50 3.82 17.81 1.92
N ARG A 51 3.44 18.01 0.66
CA ARG A 51 2.08 18.35 0.27
C ARG A 51 1.58 17.43 -0.84
N LEU A 52 0.33 17.00 -0.71
CA LEU A 52 -0.39 16.29 -1.76
C LEU A 52 -0.80 17.30 -2.87
N SER A 53 -0.74 16.85 -4.12
CA SER A 53 -1.22 17.61 -5.28
C SER A 53 -2.75 17.79 -5.23
N GLN A 54 -3.28 18.75 -5.99
CA GLN A 54 -4.73 19.01 -6.04
C GLN A 54 -5.55 17.83 -6.61
N GLY A 55 -4.90 16.96 -7.38
CA GLY A 55 -5.49 15.73 -7.94
C GLY A 55 -5.00 14.47 -7.25
N ALA A 56 -4.37 14.58 -6.08
CA ALA A 56 -3.71 13.45 -5.46
C ALA A 56 -4.68 12.34 -5.08
N ARG A 57 -4.29 11.10 -5.35
CA ARG A 57 -5.11 9.93 -5.02
C ARG A 57 -4.35 8.94 -4.16
N ILE A 58 -5.06 8.44 -3.15
CA ILE A 58 -4.55 7.47 -2.19
C ILE A 58 -5.26 6.13 -2.44
N TRP A 59 -4.50 5.09 -2.74
CA TRP A 59 -4.99 3.71 -2.90
C TRP A 59 -4.65 2.88 -1.67
N SER A 60 -5.60 2.07 -1.22
CA SER A 60 -5.40 1.08 -0.16
C SER A 60 -4.60 -0.13 -0.67
N THR A 61 -4.29 -1.04 0.24
CA THR A 61 -3.75 -2.37 -0.06
C THR A 61 -4.64 -3.19 -0.99
N ASP A 62 -5.95 -2.93 -0.97
CA ASP A 62 -6.95 -3.57 -1.83
C ASP A 62 -7.18 -2.80 -3.14
N ASN A 63 -6.30 -1.84 -3.45
CA ASN A 63 -6.38 -0.95 -4.62
C ASN A 63 -7.68 -0.10 -4.66
N LEU A 64 -8.32 0.10 -3.51
CA LEU A 64 -9.49 0.97 -3.37
C LEU A 64 -9.06 2.40 -3.06
N THR A 65 -9.88 3.38 -3.45
CA THR A 65 -9.60 4.77 -3.09
C THR A 65 -9.89 5.01 -1.61
N VAL A 66 -8.91 5.57 -0.91
CA VAL A 66 -9.02 5.86 0.52
C VAL A 66 -9.40 7.33 0.72
N ILE A 67 -10.32 7.55 1.65
CA ILE A 67 -10.67 8.90 2.12
C ILE A 67 -9.59 9.30 3.14
N PRO A 68 -8.83 10.39 2.93
CA PRO A 68 -7.69 10.75 3.78
C PRO A 68 -7.99 10.76 5.29
N ASN A 69 -9.16 11.26 5.68
CA ASN A 69 -9.59 11.35 7.08
C ASN A 69 -9.69 9.99 7.79
N THR A 70 -9.83 8.88 7.07
CA THR A 70 -9.94 7.54 7.67
C THR A 70 -8.59 6.95 8.08
N LEU A 71 -7.47 7.51 7.61
CA LEU A 71 -6.12 7.01 7.89
C LEU A 71 -5.58 7.49 9.24
N GLY A 72 -6.20 8.54 9.81
CA GLY A 72 -5.75 9.19 11.03
C GLY A 72 -4.31 9.69 10.95
N ASN A 73 -3.71 9.92 12.11
CA ASN A 73 -2.32 10.38 12.23
C ASN A 73 -1.33 9.20 12.40
N SER A 74 -1.68 8.02 11.88
CA SER A 74 -0.79 6.85 11.92
C SER A 74 0.23 6.89 10.79
N ALA A 75 1.40 6.30 11.02
CA ALA A 75 2.43 6.12 10.00
C ALA A 75 2.13 4.91 9.14
N HIS A 76 2.01 5.12 7.83
CA HIS A 76 1.75 4.09 6.83
C HIS A 76 2.96 3.95 5.91
N ILE A 77 3.39 2.73 5.62
CA ILE A 77 4.42 2.52 4.58
C ILE A 77 3.72 2.63 3.23
N VAL A 78 4.22 3.54 2.40
CA VAL A 78 3.62 3.83 1.10
C VAL A 78 4.66 3.81 -0.01
N ASN A 79 4.19 3.50 -1.21
CA ASN A 79 4.84 3.95 -2.43
C ASN A 79 4.18 5.25 -2.88
N TYR A 80 4.94 6.20 -3.43
CA TYR A 80 4.38 7.44 -3.94
C TYR A 80 5.12 7.97 -5.16
N THR A 81 4.45 8.77 -6.00
CA THR A 81 5.09 9.54 -7.07
C THR A 81 4.90 11.03 -6.84
N THR A 82 5.84 11.83 -7.32
CA THR A 82 5.76 13.29 -7.31
C THR A 82 5.46 13.83 -8.71
N ASN A 83 4.79 14.97 -8.78
CA ASN A 83 4.61 15.72 -10.02
C ASN A 83 5.83 16.63 -10.29
N LEU A 84 5.78 17.42 -11.37
CA LEU A 84 6.85 18.35 -11.76
C LEU A 84 7.08 19.47 -10.72
N ASP A 85 6.04 19.88 -9.98
CA ASP A 85 6.15 20.88 -8.92
C ASP A 85 6.71 20.31 -7.60
N GLY A 86 7.02 19.01 -7.56
CA GLY A 86 7.50 18.32 -6.37
C GLY A 86 6.39 17.95 -5.36
N ALA A 87 5.12 18.18 -5.69
CA ALA A 87 3.98 17.72 -4.89
C ALA A 87 3.73 16.22 -5.10
N ILE A 88 3.21 15.54 -4.08
CA ILE A 88 2.90 14.12 -4.15
C ILE A 88 1.60 13.92 -4.94
N ASP A 89 1.67 13.17 -6.04
CA ASP A 89 0.54 12.97 -6.97
C ASP A 89 -0.22 11.66 -6.72
N ARG A 90 0.51 10.58 -6.42
CA ARG A 90 -0.07 9.25 -6.26
C ARG A 90 0.51 8.59 -5.04
N VAL A 91 -0.33 7.95 -4.24
CA VAL A 91 0.07 7.27 -3.01
C VAL A 91 -0.57 5.90 -2.95
N TRP A 92 0.23 4.84 -2.84
CA TRP A 92 -0.24 3.48 -2.62
C TRP A 92 0.16 3.02 -1.23
N LEU A 93 -0.81 2.70 -0.39
CA LEU A 93 -0.58 2.05 0.90
C LEU A 93 -0.13 0.62 0.66
N LEU A 94 0.94 0.24 1.33
CA LEU A 94 1.53 -1.08 1.17
C LEU A 94 1.06 -2.03 2.26
N SER A 95 0.75 -3.25 1.85
CA SER A 95 0.59 -4.36 2.78
C SER A 95 1.95 -4.74 3.37
N PRO A 96 2.00 -5.48 4.49
CA PRO A 96 3.27 -5.96 5.05
C PRO A 96 4.08 -6.79 4.05
N ALA A 97 3.40 -7.58 3.20
CA ALA A 97 4.04 -8.36 2.15
C ALA A 97 4.68 -7.47 1.07
N GLU A 98 3.97 -6.43 0.61
CA GLU A 98 4.49 -5.47 -0.39
C GLU A 98 5.63 -4.62 0.17
N ALA A 99 5.55 -4.23 1.44
CA ALA A 99 6.59 -3.47 2.13
C ALA A 99 7.89 -4.29 2.32
N ALA A 100 7.80 -5.62 2.36
CA ALA A 100 8.95 -6.51 2.41
C ALA A 100 9.66 -6.66 1.04
N VAL A 101 8.94 -6.44 -0.07
CA VAL A 101 9.53 -6.47 -1.42
C VAL A 101 10.35 -5.21 -1.65
N ARG A 102 11.61 -5.35 -2.10
CA ARG A 102 12.44 -4.19 -2.48
C ARG A 102 11.90 -3.54 -3.75
N LEU A 103 11.84 -2.20 -3.79
CA LEU A 103 11.52 -1.50 -5.04
C LEU A 103 12.57 -1.85 -6.10
N PRO A 104 12.16 -2.10 -7.36
CA PRO A 104 13.11 -2.17 -8.44
C PRO A 104 13.91 -0.86 -8.47
N ALA A 105 15.23 -0.97 -8.63
CA ALA A 105 16.09 0.20 -8.70
C ALA A 105 15.55 1.16 -9.77
N LYS A 106 15.53 2.46 -9.46
CA LYS A 106 15.14 3.51 -10.41
C LYS A 106 16.12 3.44 -11.58
N THR A 107 15.77 2.70 -12.63
CA THR A 107 16.54 2.73 -13.88
C THR A 107 16.34 4.13 -14.42
N THR A 108 17.33 5.00 -14.19
CA THR A 108 17.43 6.32 -14.81
C THR A 108 17.59 6.09 -16.31
N THR A 109 16.49 5.82 -17.01
CA THR A 109 16.42 5.99 -18.46
C THR A 109 16.46 7.49 -18.68
N SER A 110 17.69 8.01 -18.75
CA SER A 110 18.01 9.29 -19.34
C SER A 110 17.44 9.28 -20.76
N SER A 111 16.26 9.85 -20.95
CA SER A 111 15.84 10.34 -22.26
C SER A 111 16.56 11.67 -22.50
N GLN A 112 17.89 11.56 -22.60
CA GLN A 112 18.80 12.53 -23.17
C GLN A 112 19.04 12.06 -24.61
N ASN A 113 18.79 12.94 -25.59
CA ASN A 113 18.93 12.74 -27.05
C ASN A 113 17.85 11.82 -27.67
N GLN A 114 16.99 12.25 -28.60
CA GLN A 114 17.09 13.29 -29.64
C GLN A 114 15.70 13.83 -30.00
#